data_AF-A0A2R7SRT8-F1
#
_entry.id   AF-A0A2R7SRT8-F1
#
_cell.length_a   1.000
_cell.length_b   1.000
_cell.length_c   1.000
_cell.angle_alpha   90.00
_cell.angle_beta   90.00
_cell.angle_gamma   90.00
#
_symmetry.space_group_name_H-M   'P 1'
#
loop_
_entity.id
_entity.type
_entity.pdbx_description
1 polymer ?
#
loop_
_entity_poly.entity_id
_entity_poly.type
_entity_poly.pdbx_seq_one_letter_code
_entity_poly.pdbx_strand_id
1 'polypeptide(L)' 'SSLVGLTLPGGSTVTASVTNDAVDALGLAAGQPATACFKAYAVMLAVRG' A
#
# COMPACT_ATOMS: atom_id res chain seq x y z
N SER A 1 -3.38 -12.33 -7.68
CA SER A 1 -2.95 -11.13 -6.94
C SER A 1 -4.18 -10.49 -6.35
N SER A 2 -4.02 -9.90 -5.18
CA SER A 2 -5.07 -9.20 -4.45
C SER A 2 -4.74 -7.70 -4.42
N LEU A 3 -5.76 -6.86 -4.53
CA LEU A 3 -5.61 -5.42 -4.28
C LEU A 3 -5.78 -5.19 -2.77
N VAL A 4 -4.74 -4.67 -2.14
CA VAL A 4 -4.75 -4.33 -0.72
C VAL A 4 -4.82 -2.82 -0.58
N GLY A 5 -5.81 -2.33 0.17
CA GLY A 5 -5.94 -0.93 0.52
C GLY A 5 -5.40 -0.64 1.91
N LEU A 6 -4.58 0.40 2.04
CA LEU A 6 -4.11 0.94 3.31
C LEU A 6 -4.62 2.36 3.47
N THR A 7 -5.50 2.56 4.45
CA THR A 7 -5.91 3.89 4.87
C THR A 7 -4.78 4.53 5.67
N LEU A 8 -4.30 5.68 5.20
CA LEU A 8 -3.31 6.50 5.87
C LEU A 8 -3.97 7.40 6.93
N PRO A 9 -3.17 7.91 7.90
CA PRO A 9 -3.61 9.04 8.71
C PRO A 9 -4.10 10.18 7.81
N GLY A 10 -5.27 10.74 8.11
CA GLY A 10 -5.91 11.76 7.28
C GLY A 10 -6.91 11.21 6.24
N GLY A 11 -7.10 9.89 6.15
CA GLY A 11 -8.20 9.26 5.43
C GLY A 11 -7.93 8.92 3.96
N SER A 12 -6.78 9.32 3.41
CA SER A 12 -6.35 8.90 2.07
C SER A 12 -6.03 7.40 2.03
N THR A 13 -6.31 6.73 0.90
CA THR A 13 -6.02 5.30 0.73
C THR A 13 -4.92 5.08 -0.31
N VAL A 14 -3.91 4.30 0.06
CA VAL A 14 -2.91 3.74 -0.86
C VAL A 14 -3.34 2.32 -1.22
N THR A 15 -3.35 2.00 -2.51
CA THR A 15 -3.66 0.65 -2.99
C THR A 15 -2.41 0.01 -3.59
N ALA A 16 -2.16 -1.25 -3.25
CA ALA A 16 -1.08 -2.05 -3.82
C ALA A 16 -1.62 -3.36 -4.39
N SER A 17 -1.06 -3.80 -5.51
CA SER A 17 -1.25 -5.16 -6.00
C SER A 17 -0.24 -6.07 -5.31
N VAL A 18 -0.73 -7.07 -4.58
CA VAL A 18 0.09 -7.98 -3.78
C VAL A 18 -0.17 -9.41 -4.29
N THR A 19 0.85 -10.26 -4.34
CA THR A 19 0.64 -11.68 -4.67
C THR A 19 -0.14 -12.36 -3.54
N ASN A 20 -0.93 -13.38 -3.86
CA ASN A 20 -1.75 -14.06 -2.85
C ASN A 20 -0.84 -14.70 -1.79
N ASP A 21 0.25 -15.36 -2.22
CA ASP A 21 1.26 -15.93 -1.32
C ASP A 21 1.87 -14.90 -0.36
N ALA A 22 2.09 -13.66 -0.81
CA ALA A 22 2.61 -12.60 0.05
C ALA A 22 1.55 -12.06 1.02
N VAL A 23 0.27 -12.03 0.64
CA VAL A 23 -0.84 -11.72 1.55
C VAL A 23 -0.85 -12.72 2.70
N ASP A 24 -0.74 -14.01 2.39
CA ASP A 24 -0.74 -15.08 3.39
C ASP A 24 0.54 -15.06 4.23
N ALA A 25 1.71 -14.94 3.61
CA ALA A 25 3.00 -14.94 4.32
C ALA A 25 3.19 -13.74 5.25
N LEU A 26 2.65 -12.57 4.89
CA LEU A 26 2.67 -11.37 5.73
C LEU A 26 1.50 -11.31 6.72
N GLY A 27 0.53 -12.23 6.62
CA GLY A 27 -0.67 -12.24 7.45
C GLY A 27 -1.47 -10.94 7.31
N LEU A 28 -1.65 -10.43 6.09
CA LEU A 28 -2.41 -9.21 5.85
C LEU A 28 -3.92 -9.45 6.07
N ALA A 29 -4.50 -8.74 7.03
CA ALA A 29 -5.92 -8.76 7.33
C ALA A 29 -6.49 -7.33 7.45
N ALA A 30 -7.79 -7.20 7.19
CA ALA A 30 -8.49 -5.92 7.33
C ALA A 30 -8.49 -5.46 8.80
N GLY A 31 -8.26 -4.16 9.01
CA GLY A 31 -8.27 -3.55 10.34
C GLY A 31 -6.95 -3.65 11.11
N GLN A 32 -5.94 -4.36 10.59
CA GLN A 32 -4.62 -4.41 11.21
C GLN A 32 -3.73 -3.23 10.77
N PRO A 33 -2.78 -2.79 11.61
CA PRO A 33 -1.78 -1.81 11.21
C PRO A 33 -0.82 -2.40 10.16
N ALA A 34 -0.48 -1.61 9.16
CA ALA A 34 0.51 -1.94 8.15
C ALA A 34 1.22 -0.68 7.65
N THR A 35 2.36 -0.87 6.97
CA THR A 35 3.17 0.22 6.41
C THR A 35 3.24 0.07 4.90
N ALA A 36 2.83 1.11 4.15
CA ALA A 36 3.11 1.17 2.72
C ALA A 36 4.58 1.54 2.52
N CYS A 37 5.32 0.70 1.81
CA CYS A 37 6.71 0.96 1.43
C CYS A 37 6.83 0.98 -0.10
N PHE A 38 7.63 1.91 -0.60
CA PHE A 38 7.90 2.06 -2.02
C PHE A 38 9.36 2.42 -2.21
N LYS A 39 9.93 1.94 -3.30
CA LYS A 39 11.31 2.23 -3.64
C LYS A 39 11.44 3.69 -4.04
N ALA A 40 12.47 4.38 -3.56
CA ALA A 40 12.63 5.82 -3.76
C ALA A 40 12.55 6.24 -5.24
N TYR A 41 13.14 5.46 -6.16
CA TYR A 41 13.11 5.78 -7.59
C TYR A 41 11.77 5.50 -8.28
N ALA A 42 10.81 4.86 -7.60
CA ALA A 42 9.50 4.51 -8.16
C ALA A 42 8.42 5.55 -7.81
N VAL A 43 8.82 6.71 -7.26
CA VAL A 43 7.91 7.80 -6.89
C VAL A 43 8.07 8.95 -7.89
N MET A 44 6.96 9.44 -8.43
CA MET A 44 6.93 10.61 -9.31
C MET A 44 6.61 11.86 -8.50
N LEU A 45 7.28 12.96 -8.84
CA LEU A 45 7.03 14.29 -8.27
C LEU A 45 6.34 15.17 -9.32
N ALA A 46 5.37 15.97 -8.87
CA ALA A 46 4.69 16.96 -9.70
C ALA A 46 4.49 18.25 -8.89
N VAL A 47 4.56 19.40 -9.56
CA VAL A 47 4.27 20.72 -8.98
C VAL A 47 3.02 21.29 -9.64
N ARG A 48 2.33 22.21 -8.97
CA ARG A 48 1.31 23.02 -9.63
C ARG A 48 2.00 24.05 -10.53
N GLY A 49 1.57 24.12 -11.78
CA GLY A 49 1.79 25.30 -12.62
C GLY A 49 0.91 26.46 -12.16
#